data_AF-A0A922S5E8-F1
#
_entry.id   AF-A0A922S5E8-F1
#
_cell.length_a   1.000
_cell.length_b   1.000
_cell.length_c   1.000
_cell.angle_alpha   90.00
_cell.angle_beta   90.00
_cell.angle_gamma   90.00
#
_symmetry.space_group_name_H-M   'P 1'
#
loop_
_entity.id
_entity.type
_entity.pdbx_description
1 polymer ?
#
loop_
_entity_poly.entity_id
_entity_poly.type
_entity_poly.pdbx_seq_one_letter_code
_entity_poly.pdbx_strand_id
1 'polypeptide(L)'
;MFIHNGYVHLAFNCLLQVVLGLLLEIVHKFWRVGLVYLLGVIAGSLAHSVSDPFVLLAGASGGCYALIGAHLATVIMNWDIMQEGWLKDPLNFISSGVVRLILIILLGGGDTGLAIYARLKNPDERTRVGFSAHFGGFIAGY
;
A
#
# COMPACT_ATOMS: atom_id res chain seq x y z
N MET A 1 -9.33 8.92 -3.43
CA MET A 1 -7.93 9.18 -3.81
C MET A 1 -7.39 10.51 -3.31
N PHE A 2 -7.92 11.66 -3.71
CA PHE A 2 -7.31 12.97 -3.38
C PHE A 2 -7.73 13.59 -2.04
N ILE A 3 -8.90 13.21 -1.51
CA ILE A 3 -9.41 13.69 -0.22
C ILE A 3 -8.83 12.83 0.89
N HIS A 4 -8.36 13.42 1.99
CA HIS A 4 -7.81 12.72 3.15
C HIS A 4 -8.38 13.26 4.46
N ASN A 5 -8.66 12.37 5.41
CA ASN A 5 -9.14 12.75 6.74
C ASN A 5 -7.97 13.02 7.71
N GLY A 6 -7.29 14.16 7.51
CA GLY A 6 -6.22 14.65 8.39
C GLY A 6 -4.80 14.56 7.82
N TYR A 7 -3.90 15.39 8.35
CA TYR A 7 -2.53 15.55 7.84
C TYR A 7 -1.67 14.30 8.02
N VAL A 8 -1.80 13.59 9.15
CA VAL A 8 -1.02 12.37 9.39
C VAL A 8 -1.39 11.28 8.39
N HIS A 9 -2.70 11.12 8.10
CA HIS A 9 -3.18 10.16 7.12
C HIS A 9 -2.67 10.50 5.72
N LEU A 10 -2.73 11.77 5.30
CA LEU A 10 -2.15 12.21 4.02
C LEU A 10 -0.64 11.96 3.95
N ALA A 11 0.12 12.34 4.99
CA ALA A 11 1.56 12.20 5.03
C ALA A 11 2.00 10.73 4.90
N PHE A 12 1.33 9.82 5.60
CA PHE A 12 1.61 8.38 5.50
C PHE A 12 1.26 7.80 4.12
N ASN A 13 0.13 8.19 3.52
CA ASN A 13 -0.21 7.79 2.16
C ASN A 13 0.86 8.25 1.15
N CYS A 14 1.30 9.50 1.25
CA CYS A 14 2.36 10.02 0.39
C CYS A 14 3.69 9.29 0.63
N LEU A 15 4.06 9.02 1.87
CA LEU A 15 5.27 8.27 2.21
C LEU A 15 5.25 6.86 1.61
N LEU A 16 4.15 6.11 1.82
CA LEU A 16 3.96 4.78 1.24
C LEU A 16 4.02 4.82 -0.28
N GLN A 17 3.30 5.75 -0.91
CA GLN A 17 3.26 5.87 -2.36
C GLN A 17 4.63 6.22 -2.95
N VAL A 18 5.38 7.13 -2.34
CA VAL A 18 6.73 7.50 -2.82
C VAL A 18 7.69 6.34 -2.63
N VAL A 19 7.78 5.76 -1.42
CA VAL A 19 8.76 4.71 -1.14
C VAL A 19 8.42 3.44 -1.90
N LEU A 20 7.20 2.91 -1.76
CA LEU A 20 6.83 1.65 -2.38
C LEU A 20 6.59 1.80 -3.89
N GLY A 21 6.02 2.92 -4.33
CA GLY A 21 5.81 3.21 -5.74
C GLY A 21 7.14 3.25 -6.48
N LEU A 22 8.08 4.13 -6.08
CA LEU A 22 9.36 4.28 -6.78
C LEU A 22 10.14 2.96 -6.86
N LEU A 23 10.15 2.15 -5.80
CA LEU A 23 10.84 0.85 -5.81
C LEU A 23 10.23 -0.13 -6.82
N LEU A 24 8.91 -0.10 -7.04
CA LEU A 24 8.28 -0.87 -8.11
C LEU A 24 8.52 -0.24 -9.48
N GLU A 25 8.51 1.08 -9.59
CA GLU A 25 8.66 1.78 -10.87
C GLU A 25 10.04 1.58 -11.50
N ILE A 26 11.09 1.50 -10.68
CA ILE A 26 12.46 1.22 -11.13
C ILE A 26 12.56 -0.16 -11.81
N VAL A 27 11.74 -1.14 -11.38
CA VAL A 27 11.77 -2.51 -11.91
C VAL A 27 10.71 -2.73 -13.00
N HIS A 28 9.51 -2.20 -12.81
CA HIS A 28 8.32 -2.53 -13.61
C HIS A 28 7.84 -1.38 -14.51
N LYS A 29 8.49 -0.20 -14.45
CA LYS A 29 8.12 1.04 -15.16
C LYS A 29 6.85 1.70 -14.61
N PHE A 30 6.84 3.03 -14.64
CA PHE A 30 5.78 3.86 -14.03
C PHE A 30 4.36 3.51 -14.48
N TRP A 31 4.13 3.22 -15.77
CA TRP A 31 2.77 2.99 -16.28
C TRP A 31 2.15 1.69 -15.76
N ARG A 32 2.95 0.65 -15.49
CA ARG A 32 2.44 -0.62 -14.92
C ARG A 32 2.07 -0.41 -13.46
N VAL A 33 2.94 0.25 -12.71
CA VAL A 33 2.73 0.55 -11.29
C VAL A 33 1.55 1.50 -11.11
N GLY A 34 1.44 2.52 -11.96
CA GLY A 34 0.31 3.44 -11.97
C GLY A 34 -1.03 2.74 -12.23
N LEU A 35 -1.07 1.77 -13.15
CA LEU A 35 -2.27 0.96 -13.38
C LEU A 35 -2.63 0.12 -12.15
N VAL A 36 -1.67 -0.57 -11.54
CA VAL A 36 -1.90 -1.35 -10.30
C VAL A 36 -2.43 -0.46 -9.17
N TYR A 37 -1.83 0.71 -8.98
CA TYR A 37 -2.28 1.67 -7.97
C TYR A 37 -3.73 2.13 -8.22
N LEU A 38 -4.06 2.53 -9.46
CA LEU A 38 -5.41 2.98 -9.81
C LEU A 38 -6.45 1.87 -9.64
N LEU A 39 -6.14 0.66 -10.10
CA LEU A 39 -7.01 -0.50 -9.92
C LEU A 39 -7.17 -0.85 -8.43
N GLY A 40 -6.12 -0.72 -7.64
CA GLY A 40 -6.15 -0.84 -6.18
C GLY A 40 -7.12 0.14 -5.51
N VAL A 41 -7.07 1.41 -5.92
CA VAL A 41 -8.02 2.43 -5.43
C VAL A 41 -9.46 2.06 -5.81
N ILE A 42 -9.70 1.62 -7.03
CA ILE A 42 -11.03 1.23 -7.51
C ILE A 42 -11.54 -0.01 -6.74
N ALA A 43 -10.72 -1.06 -6.65
CA ALA A 43 -11.06 -2.30 -5.96
C ALA A 43 -11.31 -2.08 -4.46
N GLY A 44 -10.44 -1.31 -3.80
CA GLY A 44 -10.66 -0.90 -2.41
C GLY A 44 -11.93 -0.09 -2.23
N SER A 45 -12.22 0.85 -3.13
CA SER A 45 -13.45 1.64 -3.06
C SER A 45 -14.71 0.79 -3.24
N LEU A 46 -14.67 -0.18 -4.14
CA LEU A 46 -15.77 -1.12 -4.36
C LEU A 46 -15.96 -2.03 -3.13
N ALA A 47 -14.88 -2.60 -2.60
CA ALA A 47 -14.93 -3.43 -1.39
C ALA A 47 -15.52 -2.66 -0.19
N HIS A 48 -15.13 -1.40 -0.01
CA HIS A 48 -15.70 -0.52 1.01
C HIS A 48 -17.18 -0.23 0.77
N SER A 49 -17.57 0.07 -0.47
CA SER A 49 -18.98 0.37 -0.80
C SER A 49 -19.95 -0.77 -0.48
N VAL A 50 -19.47 -2.03 -0.53
CA VAL A 50 -20.28 -3.21 -0.22
C VAL A 50 -20.32 -3.50 1.28
N SER A 51 -19.20 -3.29 1.98
CA SER A 51 -19.05 -3.68 3.39
C SER A 51 -19.49 -2.61 4.38
N ASP A 52 -19.20 -1.34 4.10
CA ASP A 52 -19.48 -0.19 4.96
C ASP A 52 -20.11 0.97 4.14
N PRO A 53 -21.29 0.76 3.49
CA PRO A 53 -21.87 1.71 2.54
C PRO A 53 -22.22 3.09 3.12
N PHE A 54 -22.38 3.19 4.43
CA PHE A 54 -22.77 4.43 5.13
C PHE A 54 -21.58 5.15 5.79
N VAL A 55 -20.36 4.62 5.64
CA VAL A 55 -19.13 5.23 6.15
C VAL A 55 -18.45 6.00 5.03
N LEU A 56 -18.09 7.25 5.29
CA LEU A 56 -17.41 8.11 4.32
C LEU A 56 -16.04 7.52 3.98
N LEU A 57 -15.81 7.34 2.68
CA LEU A 57 -14.53 6.87 2.15
C LEU A 57 -13.71 8.06 1.66
N ALA A 58 -12.53 8.23 2.24
CA ALA A 58 -11.53 9.20 1.80
C ALA A 58 -10.15 8.58 1.93
N GLY A 59 -9.27 8.91 0.98
CA GLY A 59 -7.87 8.50 0.99
C GLY A 59 -7.43 7.86 -0.32
N ALA A 60 -6.11 7.66 -0.40
CA ALA A 60 -5.41 6.97 -1.48
C ALA A 60 -4.96 5.56 -1.04
N SER A 61 -5.36 5.11 0.15
CA SER A 61 -4.81 3.94 0.82
C SER A 61 -5.13 2.64 0.10
N GLY A 62 -6.27 2.52 -0.60
CA GLY A 62 -6.53 1.36 -1.47
C GLY A 62 -5.43 1.15 -2.52
N GLY A 63 -4.89 2.24 -3.09
CA GLY A 63 -3.74 2.18 -4.00
C GLY A 63 -2.44 1.84 -3.27
N CYS A 64 -2.21 2.41 -2.07
CA CYS A 64 -1.04 2.09 -1.26
C CYS A 64 -0.99 0.61 -0.86
N TYR A 65 -2.13 0.03 -0.49
CA TYR A 65 -2.23 -1.39 -0.17
C TYR A 65 -2.07 -2.27 -1.42
N ALA A 66 -2.51 -1.82 -2.60
CA ALA A 66 -2.18 -2.50 -3.85
C ALA A 66 -0.67 -2.51 -4.12
N LEU A 67 0.04 -1.41 -3.85
CA LEU A 67 1.51 -1.40 -3.94
C LEU A 67 2.15 -2.39 -2.94
N ILE A 68 1.61 -2.50 -1.73
CA ILE A 68 2.06 -3.49 -0.74
C ILE A 68 1.84 -4.92 -1.27
N GLY A 69 0.66 -5.22 -1.83
CA GLY A 69 0.34 -6.50 -2.45
C GLY A 69 1.28 -6.84 -3.60
N ALA A 70 1.50 -5.89 -4.50
CA ALA A 70 2.39 -6.04 -5.65
C ALA A 70 3.85 -6.28 -5.24
N HIS A 71 4.32 -5.60 -4.19
CA HIS A 71 5.64 -5.88 -3.63
C HIS A 71 5.72 -7.29 -3.06
N LEU A 72 4.72 -7.73 -2.30
CA LEU A 72 4.70 -9.08 -1.74
C LEU A 72 4.71 -10.14 -2.85
N ALA A 73 3.89 -9.98 -3.88
CA ALA A 73 3.88 -10.85 -5.05
C ALA A 73 5.24 -10.87 -5.76
N THR A 74 5.85 -9.69 -5.96
CA THR A 74 7.18 -9.57 -6.59
C THR A 74 8.24 -10.33 -5.81
N VAL A 75 8.27 -10.17 -4.48
CA VAL A 75 9.23 -10.87 -3.60
C VAL A 75 9.02 -12.37 -3.65
N ILE A 76 7.78 -12.84 -3.53
CA ILE A 76 7.47 -14.29 -3.52
C ILE A 76 7.83 -14.94 -4.85
N MET A 77 7.47 -14.31 -5.97
CA MET A 77 7.67 -14.89 -7.30
C MET A 77 9.12 -14.81 -7.79
N ASN A 78 9.92 -13.88 -7.27
CA ASN A 78 11.27 -13.58 -7.80
C ASN A 78 12.37 -13.65 -6.74
N TRP A 79 12.15 -14.36 -5.64
CA TRP A 79 13.06 -14.38 -4.48
C TRP A 79 14.52 -14.62 -4.86
N ASP A 80 14.82 -15.70 -5.57
CA ASP A 80 16.19 -16.11 -5.89
C ASP A 80 16.91 -15.06 -6.74
N ILE A 81 16.21 -14.51 -7.74
CA ILE A 81 16.73 -13.45 -8.62
C ILE A 81 17.03 -12.19 -7.82
N MET A 82 16.17 -11.84 -6.86
CA MET A 82 16.35 -10.66 -6.02
C MET A 82 17.43 -10.81 -4.95
N GLN A 83 17.88 -12.04 -4.66
CA GLN A 83 19.01 -12.32 -3.77
C GLN A 83 20.32 -12.53 -4.54
N GLU A 84 20.28 -12.72 -5.85
CA GLU A 84 21.50 -12.92 -6.63
C GLU A 84 22.36 -11.64 -6.65
N GLY A 85 23.48 -11.67 -5.92
CA GLY A 85 24.40 -10.52 -5.89
C GLY A 85 23.82 -9.25 -5.25
N TRP A 86 22.82 -9.37 -4.39
CA TRP A 86 22.12 -8.23 -3.78
C TRP A 86 23.02 -7.30 -2.95
N LEU A 87 24.20 -7.75 -2.53
CA LEU A 87 25.19 -6.93 -1.80
C LEU A 87 26.22 -6.23 -2.71
N LYS A 88 26.13 -6.38 -4.04
CA LYS A 88 27.15 -5.87 -4.97
C LYS A 88 27.15 -4.34 -5.09
N ASP A 89 25.99 -3.70 -4.99
CA ASP A 89 25.84 -2.24 -5.09
C ASP A 89 24.57 -1.74 -4.39
N PRO A 90 24.44 -0.43 -4.14
CA PRO A 90 23.31 0.12 -3.39
C PRO A 90 21.94 -0.10 -4.05
N LEU A 91 21.87 -0.15 -5.39
CA LEU A 91 20.60 -0.31 -6.09
C LEU A 91 20.09 -1.76 -5.96
N ASN A 92 21.00 -2.72 -6.11
CA ASN A 92 20.73 -4.13 -5.88
C ASN A 92 20.38 -4.41 -4.41
N PHE A 93 21.03 -3.73 -3.46
CA PHE A 93 20.71 -3.86 -2.05
C PHE A 93 19.29 -3.37 -1.74
N ILE A 94 18.94 -2.15 -2.17
CA ILE A 94 17.62 -1.56 -1.94
C ILE A 94 16.51 -2.35 -2.66
N SER A 95 16.81 -2.90 -3.85
CA SER A 95 15.86 -3.67 -4.62
C SER A 95 15.70 -5.12 -4.14
N SER A 96 16.55 -5.58 -3.23
CA SER A 96 16.57 -6.96 -2.75
C SER A 96 15.27 -7.39 -2.06
N GLY A 97 14.99 -8.69 -2.10
CA GLY A 97 13.80 -9.26 -1.47
C GLY A 97 13.75 -9.00 0.04
N VAL A 98 14.88 -9.16 0.73
CA VAL A 98 15.03 -8.89 2.18
C VAL A 98 14.69 -7.44 2.53
N VAL A 99 15.29 -6.47 1.83
CA VAL A 99 15.04 -5.04 2.12
C VAL A 99 13.59 -4.67 1.81
N ARG A 100 13.04 -5.15 0.69
CA ARG A 100 11.63 -4.93 0.36
C ARG A 100 10.68 -5.53 1.40
N LEU A 101 10.93 -6.74 1.89
CA LEU A 101 10.13 -7.34 2.97
C LEU A 101 10.16 -6.50 4.24
N ILE A 102 11.34 -6.04 4.65
CA ILE A 102 11.49 -5.18 5.83
C ILE A 102 10.69 -3.88 5.64
N LEU A 103 10.78 -3.25 4.47
CA LEU A 103 10.02 -2.03 4.17
C LEU A 103 8.51 -2.28 4.17
N ILE A 104 8.04 -3.38 3.58
CA ILE A 104 6.62 -3.76 3.61
C ILE A 104 6.13 -3.97 5.05
N ILE A 105 6.89 -4.69 5.88
CA ILE A 105 6.53 -4.96 7.28
C ILE A 105 6.49 -3.66 8.08
N LEU A 106 7.52 -2.82 7.97
CA LEU A 106 7.61 -1.58 8.74
C LEU A 106 6.58 -0.55 8.29
N LEU A 107 6.50 -0.26 6.99
CA LEU A 107 5.61 0.78 6.46
C LEU A 107 4.17 0.29 6.38
N GLY A 108 3.93 -0.90 5.83
CA GLY A 108 2.60 -1.49 5.72
C GLY A 108 2.02 -1.89 7.07
N GLY A 109 2.84 -2.46 7.96
CA GLY A 109 2.45 -2.75 9.34
C GLY A 109 2.21 -1.47 10.14
N GLY A 110 3.07 -0.46 9.99
CA GLY A 110 2.93 0.84 10.65
C GLY A 110 1.65 1.58 10.24
N ASP A 111 1.36 1.66 8.94
CA ASP A 111 0.13 2.28 8.43
C ASP A 111 -1.13 1.49 8.86
N THR A 112 -1.09 0.15 8.79
CA THR A 112 -2.18 -0.70 9.28
C THR A 112 -2.42 -0.50 10.78
N GLY A 113 -1.35 -0.45 11.58
CA GLY A 113 -1.44 -0.19 13.02
C GLY A 113 -2.02 1.20 13.33
N LEU A 114 -1.60 2.23 12.59
CA LEU A 114 -2.15 3.58 12.72
C LEU A 114 -3.63 3.63 12.30
N ALA A 115 -4.01 2.91 11.25
CA ALA A 115 -5.40 2.80 10.80
C ALA A 115 -6.29 2.12 11.85
N ILE A 116 -5.81 1.04 12.50
CA ILE A 116 -6.49 0.38 13.62
C ILE A 116 -6.64 1.34 14.79
N TYR A 117 -5.56 2.00 15.19
CA TYR A 117 -5.59 2.98 16.28
C TYR A 117 -6.58 4.11 16.00
N ALA A 118 -6.55 4.68 14.80
CA ALA A 118 -7.43 5.77 14.38
C ALA A 118 -8.90 5.33 14.36
N ARG A 119 -9.19 4.11 13.88
CA ARG A 119 -10.56 3.56 13.91
C ARG A 119 -11.08 3.39 15.33
N LEU A 120 -10.28 2.81 16.23
CA LEU A 120 -10.69 2.52 17.61
C LEU A 120 -10.90 3.80 18.43
N LYS A 121 -10.13 4.85 18.16
CA LYS A 121 -10.24 6.12 18.88
C LYS A 121 -11.35 7.02 18.34
N ASN A 122 -11.82 6.82 17.11
CA ASN A 122 -12.80 7.71 16.50
C ASN A 122 -14.23 7.40 17.01
N PRO A 123 -14.85 8.31 17.80
CA PRO A 123 -16.21 8.13 18.28
C PRO A 123 -17.26 8.28 17.17
N ASP A 124 -16.93 8.96 16.07
CA ASP A 124 -17.84 9.13 14.93
C ASP A 124 -17.72 7.94 13.97
N GLU A 125 -18.76 7.12 13.96
CA GLU A 125 -18.80 5.90 13.15
C GLU A 125 -18.74 6.18 11.65
N ARG A 126 -19.23 7.35 11.20
CA ARG A 126 -19.28 7.71 9.78
C ARG A 126 -17.92 8.07 9.20
N THR A 127 -16.92 8.36 10.02
CA THR A 127 -15.57 8.77 9.60
C THR A 127 -14.50 7.77 10.03
N ARG A 128 -14.90 6.57 10.46
CA ARG A 128 -13.99 5.46 10.77
C ARG A 128 -13.26 4.97 9.52
N VAL A 129 -12.00 4.54 9.71
CA VAL A 129 -11.18 3.99 8.61
C VAL A 129 -11.76 2.66 8.12
N GLY A 130 -12.02 2.55 6.81
CA GLY A 130 -12.56 1.35 6.17
C GLY A 130 -11.50 0.29 5.88
N PHE A 131 -11.48 -0.80 6.64
CA PHE A 131 -10.50 -1.89 6.45
C PHE A 131 -10.70 -2.68 5.17
N SER A 132 -11.94 -2.81 4.71
CA SER A 132 -12.28 -3.43 3.43
C SER A 132 -11.65 -2.69 2.26
N ALA A 133 -11.48 -1.37 2.34
CA ALA A 133 -10.76 -0.59 1.34
C ALA A 133 -9.29 -1.01 1.24
N HIS A 134 -8.65 -1.20 2.38
CA HIS A 134 -7.24 -1.62 2.47
C HIS A 134 -7.08 -3.05 1.94
N PHE A 135 -7.95 -3.96 2.39
CA PHE A 135 -7.92 -5.36 1.97
C PHE A 135 -8.22 -5.53 0.47
N GLY A 136 -9.25 -4.86 -0.05
CA GLY A 136 -9.59 -4.88 -1.47
C GLY A 136 -8.47 -4.33 -2.35
N GLY A 137 -7.81 -3.26 -1.89
CA GLY A 137 -6.61 -2.74 -2.55
C GLY A 137 -5.46 -3.75 -2.57
N PHE A 138 -5.15 -4.35 -1.43
CA PHE A 138 -4.08 -5.35 -1.30
C PHE A 138 -4.27 -6.53 -2.25
N ILE A 139 -5.48 -7.11 -2.28
CA ILE A 139 -5.79 -8.24 -3.16
C ILE A 139 -5.72 -7.85 -4.63
N ALA A 140 -6.09 -6.63 -5.00
CA ALA A 140 -5.99 -6.17 -6.39
C ALA A 140 -4.54 -6.00 -6.87
N GLY A 141 -3.59 -5.81 -5.95
CA GLY A 141 -2.18 -5.66 -6.28
C GLY A 141 -1.36 -6.95 -6.24
N TYR A 142 -1.82 -7.96 -5.49
CA TYR A 142 -1.15 -9.26 -5.35
C TYR A 142 -1.36 -10.16 -6.58
#